data_AF-A0A843I7X5-F1
#
_entry.id   AF-A0A843I7X5-F1
#
_cell.length_a   1.000
_cell.length_b   1.000
_cell.length_c   1.000
_cell.angle_alpha   90.00
_cell.angle_beta   90.00
_cell.angle_gamma   90.00
#
_symmetry.space_group_name_H-M   'P 1'
#
loop_
_entity.id
_entity.type
_entity.pdbx_description
1 polymer ?
#
loop_
_entity_poly.entity_id
_entity_poly.type
_entity_poly.pdbx_seq_one_letter_code
_entity_poly.pdbx_strand_id
1 'polypeptide(L)'
;ESPGAEHPLRHDQPGLHGLYLGSEVGETRRYFVVEGLSIFRRYAFDHVGYEGIDRGNDAFITNVVKCRPPENREPLDDEITACLPYLIAQIKAVKPGLIVALGMYSARTLLSLAGKRIDKLGDIRGRCYRAAVAGVETTICVTYHPAATLYNPRLRKTFEDDLAKFLGKGGGRDKGLLEYL
;
A
#
# COMPACT_ATOMS: atom_id res chain seq x y z
N GLU A 1 0.46 -5.39 -44.03
CA GLU A 1 -0.83 -5.51 -43.33
C GLU A 1 -0.72 -6.67 -42.37
N SER A 2 -0.73 -6.38 -41.08
CA SER A 2 -0.50 -7.37 -40.02
C SER A 2 -1.83 -8.04 -39.64
N PRO A 3 -1.90 -9.38 -39.57
CA PRO A 3 -3.10 -10.07 -39.11
C PRO A 3 -3.27 -9.87 -37.60
N GLY A 4 -4.53 -9.69 -37.19
CA GLY A 4 -4.95 -9.37 -35.83
C GLY A 4 -4.54 -10.45 -34.83
N ALA A 5 -3.87 -10.01 -33.76
CA ALA A 5 -3.59 -10.84 -32.60
C ALA A 5 -4.84 -10.89 -31.72
N GLU A 6 -5.38 -12.10 -31.59
CA GLU A 6 -6.48 -12.48 -30.73
C GLU A 6 -6.16 -12.18 -29.25
N HIS A 7 -7.21 -11.80 -28.54
CA HIS A 7 -7.21 -11.38 -27.14
C HIS A 7 -7.52 -12.58 -26.23
N PRO A 8 -6.61 -13.05 -25.37
CA PRO A 8 -6.95 -14.09 -24.40
C PRO A 8 -7.34 -13.44 -23.06
N LEU A 9 -8.60 -12.95 -22.97
CA LEU A 9 -9.31 -12.89 -21.69
C LEU A 9 -10.24 -14.09 -21.59
N ARG A 10 -9.70 -15.21 -21.11
CA ARG A 10 -10.49 -16.27 -20.49
C ARG A 10 -9.71 -16.89 -19.33
N HIS A 11 -10.16 -16.60 -18.12
CA HIS A 11 -10.12 -17.58 -17.05
C HIS A 11 -11.36 -17.39 -16.18
N ASP A 12 -12.42 -18.05 -16.61
CA ASP A 12 -13.63 -18.35 -15.86
C ASP A 12 -13.42 -19.73 -15.22
N GLN A 13 -13.27 -19.76 -13.89
CA GLN A 13 -13.33 -20.96 -13.05
C GLN A 13 -13.93 -20.55 -11.69
N PRO A 14 -15.09 -21.10 -11.29
CA PRO A 14 -15.72 -20.82 -10.00
C PRO A 14 -15.03 -21.64 -8.90
N GLY A 15 -14.58 -21.00 -7.81
CA GLY A 15 -14.26 -21.73 -6.56
C GLY A 15 -13.01 -21.35 -5.76
N LEU A 16 -12.16 -20.43 -6.22
CA LEU A 16 -11.03 -19.95 -5.39
C LEU A 16 -10.76 -18.47 -5.69
N HIS A 17 -11.53 -17.58 -5.07
CA HIS A 17 -11.40 -16.13 -5.30
C HIS A 17 -10.18 -15.54 -4.56
N GLY A 18 -9.01 -15.80 -5.14
CA GLY A 18 -7.81 -14.96 -5.10
C GLY A 18 -7.18 -14.70 -3.74
N LEU A 19 -6.32 -15.59 -3.28
CA LEU A 19 -5.30 -15.25 -2.29
C LEU A 19 -4.20 -14.40 -2.98
N TYR A 20 -4.22 -13.10 -2.76
CA TYR A 20 -3.23 -12.15 -3.25
C TYR A 20 -2.03 -12.14 -2.30
N LEU A 21 -1.05 -13.00 -2.57
CA LEU A 21 0.27 -12.88 -1.98
C LEU A 21 0.97 -11.66 -2.60
N GLY A 22 1.41 -10.72 -1.75
CA GLY A 22 2.23 -9.58 -2.17
C GLY A 22 3.49 -10.04 -2.91
N SER A 23 4.09 -9.15 -3.70
CA SER A 23 5.29 -9.45 -4.49
C SER A 23 6.39 -10.08 -3.62
N GLU A 24 7.10 -11.10 -4.11
CA GLU A 24 8.09 -11.89 -3.35
C GLU A 24 9.02 -11.05 -2.47
N VAL A 25 9.29 -11.46 -1.24
CA VAL A 25 10.18 -10.71 -0.32
C VAL A 25 11.62 -10.77 -0.86
N GLY A 26 12.19 -9.63 -1.26
CA GLY A 26 13.60 -9.49 -1.64
C GLY A 26 14.33 -8.52 -0.70
N GLU A 27 15.62 -8.76 -0.44
CA GLU A 27 16.47 -8.04 0.53
C GLU A 27 16.71 -6.55 0.21
N THR A 28 16.43 -6.08 -1.01
CA THR A 28 16.81 -4.75 -1.51
C THR A 28 15.68 -3.72 -1.53
N ARG A 29 14.47 -4.07 -1.10
CA ARG A 29 13.30 -3.18 -1.24
C ARG A 29 13.33 -2.03 -0.25
N ARG A 30 13.35 -0.80 -0.77
CA ARG A 30 13.42 0.46 -0.01
C ARG A 30 12.11 0.83 0.68
N TYR A 31 10.96 0.37 0.16
CA TYR A 31 9.64 0.79 0.62
C TYR A 31 8.72 -0.41 0.90
N PHE A 32 7.87 -0.31 1.93
CA PHE A 32 6.81 -1.28 2.18
C PHE A 32 5.45 -0.59 2.14
N VAL A 33 4.64 -0.86 1.12
CA VAL A 33 3.35 -0.20 0.91
C VAL A 33 2.22 -1.16 1.27
N VAL A 34 1.30 -0.68 2.11
CA VAL A 34 0.15 -1.47 2.58
C VAL A 34 -1.15 -0.77 2.17
N GLU A 35 -1.99 -1.47 1.42
CA GLU A 35 -3.34 -1.03 1.06
C GLU A 35 -4.41 -1.76 1.89
N GLY A 36 -5.62 -1.22 1.95
CA GLY A 36 -6.75 -1.91 2.58
C GLY A 36 -7.22 -3.11 1.76
N LEU A 37 -7.47 -2.86 0.47
CA LEU A 37 -7.89 -3.82 -0.56
C LEU A 37 -7.59 -3.17 -1.93
N SER A 38 -7.01 -3.92 -2.88
CA SER A 38 -6.70 -3.36 -4.20
C SER A 38 -7.41 -4.11 -5.33
N ILE A 39 -8.36 -3.43 -5.98
CA ILE A 39 -8.79 -3.73 -7.36
C ILE A 39 -7.88 -3.02 -8.37
N PHE A 40 -7.25 -1.92 -7.94
CA PHE A 40 -6.57 -0.94 -8.80
C PHE A 40 -5.04 -1.05 -8.72
N ARG A 41 -4.53 -2.28 -8.52
CA ARG A 41 -3.08 -2.51 -8.41
C ARG A 41 -2.33 -1.97 -9.63
N ARG A 42 -2.93 -1.96 -10.82
CA ARG A 42 -2.34 -1.43 -12.07
C ARG A 42 -2.43 0.11 -12.16
N TYR A 43 -3.60 0.69 -11.89
CA TYR A 43 -3.88 2.09 -12.26
C TYR A 43 -3.23 3.13 -11.33
N ALA A 44 -3.17 2.86 -10.03
CA ALA A 44 -2.63 3.82 -9.05
C ALA A 44 -1.13 4.10 -9.28
N PHE A 45 -0.35 3.07 -9.52
CA PHE A 45 1.11 3.17 -9.68
C PHE A 45 1.52 3.59 -11.08
N ASP A 46 0.81 3.12 -12.11
CA ASP A 46 1.14 3.45 -13.50
C ASP A 46 0.76 4.91 -13.82
N HIS A 47 -0.18 5.53 -13.08
CA HIS A 47 -0.76 6.84 -13.45
C HIS A 47 -0.84 7.89 -12.34
N VAL A 48 -0.57 7.58 -11.05
CA VAL A 48 -0.71 8.55 -9.94
C VAL A 48 0.52 8.54 -9.02
N GLY A 49 1.39 9.55 -9.12
CA GLY A 49 2.37 9.88 -8.05
C GLY A 49 3.51 8.91 -7.77
N TYR A 50 3.63 7.81 -8.52
CA TYR A 50 4.69 6.80 -8.36
C TYR A 50 5.70 6.80 -9.52
N GLU A 51 5.78 7.89 -10.28
CA GLU A 51 6.78 8.05 -11.34
C GLU A 51 8.18 7.92 -10.74
N GLY A 52 8.88 6.83 -11.07
CA GLY A 52 10.24 6.55 -10.60
C GLY A 52 10.39 5.52 -9.47
N ILE A 53 9.33 4.83 -9.04
CA ILE A 53 9.41 3.72 -8.07
C ILE A 53 9.21 2.39 -8.79
N ASP A 54 10.27 1.60 -8.90
CA ASP A 54 10.18 0.25 -9.45
C ASP A 54 9.53 -0.70 -8.44
N ARG A 55 8.41 -1.31 -8.84
CA ARG A 55 7.62 -2.22 -7.97
C ARG A 55 8.34 -3.52 -7.65
N GLY A 56 9.28 -3.95 -8.48
CA GLY A 56 10.06 -5.16 -8.25
C GLY A 56 11.27 -4.89 -7.36
N ASN A 57 11.94 -3.76 -7.63
CA ASN A 57 13.24 -3.44 -7.06
C ASN A 57 13.17 -2.49 -5.85
N ASP A 58 12.25 -1.53 -5.83
CA ASP A 58 12.20 -0.48 -4.82
C ASP A 58 11.11 -0.68 -3.76
N ALA A 59 10.01 -1.38 -4.05
CA ALA A 59 8.86 -1.46 -3.14
C ALA A 59 8.26 -2.86 -2.95
N PHE A 60 7.96 -3.24 -1.70
CA PHE A 60 7.13 -4.38 -1.35
C PHE A 60 5.69 -3.91 -1.19
N ILE A 61 4.76 -4.39 -2.02
CA ILE A 61 3.35 -3.95 -1.99
C ILE A 61 2.47 -5.10 -1.54
N THR A 62 1.67 -4.86 -0.51
CA THR A 62 0.74 -5.84 0.07
C THR A 62 -0.57 -5.19 0.51
N ASN A 63 -1.55 -6.02 0.84
CA ASN A 63 -2.87 -5.59 1.33
C ASN A 63 -3.11 -6.06 2.76
N VAL A 64 -3.98 -5.40 3.51
CA VAL A 64 -4.45 -5.87 4.82
C VAL A 64 -5.19 -7.20 4.65
N VAL A 65 -6.19 -7.26 3.77
CA VAL A 65 -6.86 -8.51 3.41
C VAL A 65 -6.22 -9.16 2.19
N LYS A 66 -6.05 -10.48 2.22
CA LYS A 66 -5.43 -11.23 1.12
C LYS A 66 -6.44 -11.76 0.13
N CYS A 67 -7.73 -11.79 0.48
CA CYS A 67 -8.80 -12.23 -0.41
C CYS A 67 -9.61 -11.02 -0.88
N ARG A 68 -10.17 -11.12 -2.08
CA ARG A 68 -11.08 -10.08 -2.61
C ARG A 68 -12.48 -10.27 -2.01
N PRO A 69 -13.02 -9.28 -1.27
CA PRO A 69 -14.38 -9.33 -0.79
C PRO A 69 -15.39 -9.39 -1.95
N PRO A 70 -16.55 -10.04 -1.75
CA PRO A 70 -17.64 -10.03 -2.72
C PRO A 70 -18.00 -8.60 -3.15
N GLU A 71 -18.25 -8.42 -4.45
CA GLU A 71 -18.63 -7.11 -5.04
C GLU A 71 -17.65 -5.95 -4.77
N ASN A 72 -16.43 -6.24 -4.32
CA ASN A 72 -15.45 -5.24 -3.88
C ASN A 72 -15.93 -4.34 -2.74
N ARG A 73 -16.84 -4.86 -1.90
CA ARG A 73 -17.17 -4.15 -0.66
C ARG A 73 -15.93 -3.92 0.18
N GLU A 74 -16.05 -3.01 1.14
CA GLU A 74 -15.01 -2.82 2.14
C GLU A 74 -14.77 -4.10 2.96
N PRO A 75 -13.51 -4.37 3.37
CA PRO A 75 -13.19 -5.53 4.18
C PRO A 75 -13.83 -5.41 5.57
N LEU A 76 -14.36 -6.52 6.06
CA LEU A 76 -14.91 -6.61 7.41
C LEU A 76 -13.78 -6.80 8.44
N ASP A 77 -14.07 -6.47 9.69
CA ASP A 77 -13.08 -6.55 10.78
C ASP A 77 -12.62 -8.00 11.05
N ASP A 78 -13.49 -8.99 10.85
CA ASP A 78 -13.17 -10.42 10.94
C ASP A 78 -12.25 -10.89 9.79
N GLU A 79 -12.49 -10.41 8.57
CA GLU A 79 -11.63 -10.67 7.40
C GLU A 79 -10.22 -10.08 7.59
N ILE A 80 -10.14 -8.86 8.14
CA ILE A 80 -8.88 -8.21 8.51
C ILE A 80 -8.16 -9.05 9.57
N THR A 81 -8.87 -9.45 10.62
CA THR A 81 -8.32 -10.24 11.73
C THR A 81 -7.78 -11.58 11.24
N ALA A 82 -8.52 -12.26 10.36
CA ALA A 82 -8.12 -13.53 9.75
C ALA A 82 -6.86 -13.38 8.87
N CYS A 83 -6.71 -12.24 8.18
CA CYS A 83 -5.55 -11.99 7.30
C CYS A 83 -4.33 -11.40 8.03
N LEU A 84 -4.51 -10.89 9.25
CA LEU A 84 -3.48 -10.20 10.02
C LEU A 84 -2.18 -11.01 10.23
N PRO A 85 -2.22 -12.34 10.50
CA PRO A 85 -1.01 -13.15 10.64
C PRO A 85 -0.09 -13.09 9.42
N TYR A 86 -0.65 -13.02 8.21
CA TYR A 86 0.12 -12.90 6.97
C TYR A 86 0.81 -11.55 6.86
N LEU A 87 0.12 -10.46 7.20
CA LEU A 87 0.71 -9.12 7.20
C LEU A 87 1.84 -9.03 8.22
N ILE A 88 1.64 -9.58 9.42
CA ILE A 88 2.67 -9.64 10.47
C ILE A 88 3.89 -10.43 9.98
N ALA A 89 3.68 -11.60 9.37
CA ALA A 89 4.77 -12.42 8.83
C ALA A 89 5.56 -11.66 7.75
N GLN A 90 4.86 -10.94 6.85
CA GLN A 90 5.50 -10.11 5.82
C GLN A 90 6.32 -8.97 6.43
N ILE A 91 5.80 -8.26 7.44
CA ILE A 91 6.53 -7.18 8.12
C ILE A 91 7.76 -7.73 8.83
N LYS A 92 7.65 -8.88 9.52
CA LYS A 92 8.78 -9.54 10.20
C LYS A 92 9.84 -10.06 9.23
N ALA A 93 9.44 -10.52 8.05
CA ALA A 93 10.35 -11.01 7.03
C ALA A 93 11.10 -9.86 6.34
N VAL A 94 10.39 -8.79 5.96
CA VAL A 94 10.98 -7.64 5.26
C VAL A 94 11.73 -6.70 6.21
N LYS A 95 11.29 -6.59 7.47
CA LYS A 95 11.80 -5.63 8.47
C LYS A 95 11.90 -4.20 7.92
N PRO A 96 10.79 -3.61 7.42
CA PRO A 96 10.85 -2.36 6.68
C PRO A 96 11.20 -1.17 7.59
N GLY A 97 12.16 -0.34 7.17
CA GLY A 97 12.43 0.95 7.84
C GLY A 97 11.31 1.99 7.64
N LEU A 98 10.55 1.85 6.55
CA LEU A 98 9.43 2.73 6.19
C LEU A 98 8.25 1.92 5.64
N ILE A 99 7.07 2.13 6.22
CA ILE A 99 5.78 1.64 5.75
C ILE A 99 4.92 2.81 5.29
N VAL A 100 4.39 2.75 4.06
CA VAL A 100 3.38 3.69 3.57
C VAL A 100 2.00 3.04 3.62
N ALA A 101 1.13 3.56 4.47
CA ALA A 101 -0.25 3.12 4.66
C ALA A 101 -1.20 3.92 3.75
N LEU A 102 -1.82 3.22 2.80
CA LEU A 102 -2.76 3.80 1.84
C LEU A 102 -4.21 3.59 2.30
N GLY A 103 -4.85 4.67 2.76
CA GLY A 103 -6.24 4.68 3.23
C GLY A 103 -6.44 4.26 4.69
N MET A 104 -7.70 4.31 5.13
CA MET A 104 -8.07 4.12 6.54
C MET A 104 -7.80 2.70 7.04
N TYR A 105 -8.12 1.67 6.24
CA TYR A 105 -7.99 0.27 6.67
C TYR A 105 -6.53 -0.13 6.95
N SER A 106 -5.60 0.26 6.08
CA SER A 106 -4.16 0.01 6.29
C SER A 106 -3.63 0.83 7.46
N ALA A 107 -3.96 2.12 7.54
CA ALA A 107 -3.52 2.99 8.62
C ALA A 107 -4.01 2.49 9.98
N ARG A 108 -5.31 2.18 10.10
CA ARG A 108 -5.92 1.64 11.32
C ARG A 108 -5.27 0.33 11.73
N THR A 109 -5.05 -0.60 10.80
CA THR A 109 -4.44 -1.90 11.08
C THR A 109 -3.00 -1.76 11.58
N LEU A 110 -2.17 -1.01 10.87
CA LEU A 110 -0.75 -0.82 11.20
C LEU A 110 -0.57 -0.05 12.52
N LEU A 111 -1.34 1.02 12.73
CA LEU A 111 -1.28 1.79 13.96
C LEU A 111 -1.84 1.00 15.15
N SER A 112 -2.86 0.16 14.95
CA SER A 112 -3.34 -0.76 15.99
C SER A 112 -2.29 -1.79 16.38
N LEU A 113 -1.54 -2.35 15.43
CA LEU A 113 -0.39 -3.22 15.70
C LEU A 113 0.75 -2.51 16.46
N ALA A 114 0.78 -1.18 16.40
CA ALA A 114 1.66 -0.31 17.16
C ALA A 114 1.03 0.22 18.47
N GLY A 115 -0.12 -0.33 18.89
CA GLY A 115 -0.80 0.07 20.13
C GLY A 115 -1.50 1.44 20.07
N LYS A 116 -1.77 1.96 18.88
CA LYS A 116 -2.46 3.25 18.67
C LYS A 116 -3.84 3.03 18.05
N ARG A 117 -4.84 3.69 18.63
CA ARG A 117 -6.21 3.70 18.09
C ARG A 117 -6.45 4.98 17.29
N ILE A 118 -7.08 4.83 16.12
CA ILE A 118 -7.40 5.91 15.19
C ILE A 118 -8.87 5.84 14.80
N ASP A 119 -9.55 6.97 14.77
CA ASP A 119 -10.97 7.05 14.38
C ASP A 119 -11.20 7.78 13.04
N LYS A 120 -10.27 8.65 12.59
CA LYS A 120 -10.42 9.43 11.34
C LYS A 120 -9.11 9.51 10.54
N LEU A 121 -9.19 9.26 9.24
CA LEU A 121 -8.04 9.34 8.33
C LEU A 121 -7.51 10.78 8.18
N GLY A 122 -8.41 11.77 8.14
CA GLY A 122 -8.06 13.19 7.95
C GLY A 122 -7.09 13.72 9.00
N ASP A 123 -7.20 13.22 10.24
CA ASP A 123 -6.39 13.68 11.38
C ASP A 123 -4.95 13.17 11.30
N ILE A 124 -4.74 12.03 10.63
CA ILE A 124 -3.46 11.34 10.59
C ILE A 124 -2.76 11.34 9.23
N ARG A 125 -3.45 11.69 8.14
CA ARG A 125 -2.85 11.73 6.81
C ARG A 125 -1.77 12.81 6.70
N GLY A 126 -0.78 12.58 5.82
CA GLY A 126 0.37 13.49 5.63
C GLY A 126 1.37 13.47 6.79
N ARG A 127 1.20 12.55 7.75
CA ARG A 127 2.07 12.38 8.93
C ARG A 127 2.75 11.02 8.91
N CYS A 128 3.90 10.96 9.57
CA CYS A 128 4.68 9.75 9.77
C CYS A 128 4.86 9.49 11.27
N TYR A 129 4.84 8.23 11.66
CA TYR A 129 4.90 7.80 13.06
C TYR A 129 6.00 6.75 13.20
N ARG A 130 7.04 7.02 14.01
CA ARG A 130 7.97 5.98 14.43
C ARG A 130 7.27 5.07 15.45
N ALA A 131 7.29 3.77 15.21
CA ALA A 131 6.68 2.79 16.09
C ALA A 131 7.21 1.37 15.83
N ALA A 132 7.08 0.51 16.84
CA ALA A 132 7.20 -0.94 16.67
C ALA A 132 5.90 -1.53 16.11
N VAL A 133 5.93 -2.04 14.89
CA VAL A 133 4.81 -2.78 14.29
C VAL A 133 5.12 -4.27 14.36
N ALA A 134 4.35 -5.01 15.14
CA ALA A 134 4.57 -6.45 15.38
C ALA A 134 6.01 -6.78 15.84
N GLY A 135 6.62 -5.88 16.62
CA GLY A 135 7.98 -6.00 17.15
C GLY A 135 9.08 -5.52 16.21
N VAL A 136 8.75 -4.95 15.05
CA VAL A 136 9.70 -4.36 14.10
C VAL A 136 9.65 -2.84 14.21
N GLU A 137 10.76 -2.21 14.56
CA GLU A 137 10.89 -0.74 14.51
C GLU A 137 10.77 -0.24 13.08
N THR A 138 9.83 0.68 12.85
CA THR A 138 9.53 1.21 11.52
C THR A 138 8.96 2.62 11.61
N THR A 139 8.92 3.31 10.48
CA THR A 139 8.19 4.56 10.31
C THR A 139 6.92 4.31 9.50
N ILE A 140 5.75 4.63 10.03
CA ILE A 140 4.46 4.48 9.34
C ILE A 140 4.02 5.84 8.81
N CYS A 141 4.02 6.05 7.50
CA CYS A 141 3.50 7.26 6.86
C CYS A 141 2.12 6.99 6.27
N VAL A 142 1.17 7.90 6.50
CA VAL A 142 -0.24 7.68 6.14
C VAL A 142 -0.69 8.66 5.07
N THR A 143 -1.36 8.17 4.03
CA THR A 143 -2.04 9.02 3.03
C THR A 143 -3.35 8.40 2.54
N TYR A 144 -4.02 9.07 1.61
CA TYR A 144 -5.24 8.60 0.99
C TYR A 144 -5.02 7.33 0.17
N HIS A 145 -6.08 6.54 0.02
CA HIS A 145 -6.06 5.44 -0.92
C HIS A 145 -6.11 5.98 -2.36
N PRO A 146 -5.32 5.47 -3.30
CA PRO A 146 -5.32 5.95 -4.69
C PRO A 146 -6.69 5.89 -5.37
N ALA A 147 -7.53 4.89 -5.04
CA ALA A 147 -8.89 4.82 -5.59
C ALA A 147 -9.74 6.07 -5.27
N ALA A 148 -9.49 6.74 -4.11
CA ALA A 148 -10.18 7.98 -3.76
C ALA A 148 -9.78 9.16 -4.66
N THR A 149 -8.60 9.08 -5.30
CA THR A 149 -8.10 10.13 -6.19
C THR A 149 -8.70 10.07 -7.60
N LEU A 150 -9.30 8.92 -7.98
CA LEU A 150 -9.93 8.73 -9.30
C LEU A 150 -11.12 9.68 -9.52
N TYR A 151 -11.84 9.98 -8.46
CA TYR A 151 -13.06 10.79 -8.51
C TYR A 151 -12.84 12.24 -8.07
N ASN A 152 -11.66 12.57 -7.51
CA ASN A 152 -11.39 13.90 -6.95
C ASN A 152 -9.94 14.36 -7.25
N PRO A 153 -9.76 15.28 -8.22
CA PRO A 153 -8.45 15.82 -8.56
C PRO A 153 -7.70 16.50 -7.41
N ARG A 154 -8.41 17.08 -6.42
CA ARG A 154 -7.76 17.69 -5.24
C ARG A 154 -7.13 16.63 -4.33
N LEU A 155 -7.77 15.47 -4.20
CA LEU A 155 -7.22 14.34 -3.44
C LEU A 155 -6.00 13.75 -4.15
N ARG A 156 -6.01 13.75 -5.49
CA ARG A 156 -4.87 13.33 -6.30
C ARG A 156 -3.62 14.16 -5.98
N LYS A 157 -3.71 15.49 -6.08
CA LYS A 157 -2.58 16.36 -5.76
C LYS A 157 -2.10 16.16 -4.31
N THR A 158 -3.04 16.06 -3.38
CA THR A 158 -2.72 15.84 -1.96
C THR A 158 -1.96 14.52 -1.73
N PHE A 159 -2.36 13.47 -2.43
CA PHE A 159 -1.71 12.16 -2.39
C PHE A 159 -0.29 12.22 -2.98
N GLU A 160 -0.13 12.87 -4.12
CA GLU A 160 1.18 13.08 -4.77
C GLU A 160 2.13 13.88 -3.86
N ASP A 161 1.64 14.95 -3.22
CA ASP A 161 2.40 15.77 -2.27
C ASP A 161 2.82 14.95 -1.03
N ASP A 162 1.94 14.10 -0.51
CA ASP A 162 2.25 13.19 0.60
C ASP A 162 3.35 12.20 0.24
N LEU A 163 3.24 11.54 -0.91
CA LEU A 163 4.26 10.60 -1.37
C LEU A 163 5.60 11.28 -1.59
N ALA A 164 5.62 12.45 -2.25
CA ALA A 164 6.83 13.22 -2.46
C ALA A 164 7.52 13.58 -1.13
N LYS A 165 6.74 13.93 -0.11
CA LYS A 165 7.23 14.20 1.24
C LYS A 165 7.81 12.96 1.91
N PHE A 166 7.17 11.80 1.78
CA PHE A 166 7.58 10.57 2.47
C PHE A 166 8.81 9.92 1.83
N LEU A 167 8.85 9.91 0.50
CA LEU A 167 9.81 9.14 -0.29
C LEU A 167 11.01 10.01 -0.71
N GLY A 168 10.87 11.33 -0.67
CA GLY A 168 11.82 12.27 -1.25
C GLY A 168 11.74 12.24 -2.78
N LYS A 169 11.65 13.40 -3.44
CA LYS A 169 11.74 13.41 -4.90
C LYS A 169 13.13 12.91 -5.32
N GLY A 170 13.19 11.86 -6.13
CA GLY A 170 14.39 11.39 -6.82
C GLY A 170 14.94 12.38 -7.87
N GLY A 171 14.72 13.68 -7.69
CA GLY A 171 15.13 14.73 -8.62
C GLY A 171 14.85 16.12 -8.05
N GLY A 172 15.90 16.76 -7.52
CA GLY A 172 15.91 18.20 -7.23
C GLY A 172 15.66 18.60 -5.78
N ARG A 173 16.77 18.79 -5.04
CA ARG A 173 16.98 19.80 -3.98
C ARG A 173 15.88 20.02 -2.92
N ASP A 174 15.21 18.97 -2.46
CA ASP A 174 14.64 18.95 -1.11
C ASP A 174 14.88 17.59 -0.45
N LYS A 175 15.56 17.62 0.70
CA LYS A 175 16.07 16.47 1.43
C LYS A 175 14.89 15.65 2.00
N GLY A 176 14.71 14.42 1.53
CA GLY A 176 13.64 13.53 1.98
C GLY A 176 13.87 12.93 3.37
N LEU A 177 12.80 12.41 3.98
CA LEU A 177 12.80 11.81 5.33
C LEU A 177 13.81 10.65 5.50
N LEU A 178 14.20 10.00 4.40
CA LEU A 178 15.20 8.92 4.38
C LEU A 178 16.63 9.37 4.72
N GLU A 179 16.97 10.66 4.64
CA GLU A 179 18.27 11.16 5.11
C GLU A 179 18.33 11.27 6.65
N TYR A 180 17.19 11.08 7.34
CA TYR A 180 17.02 11.20 8.79
C TYR A 180 16.69 9.87 9.51
N LEU A 181 16.72 8.75 8.79
CA LEU A 181 16.56 7.40 9.31
C LEU A 181 17.89 6.66 9.23
#